data_AF-A0AAU2TDU8-F1
#
_entry.id   AF-A0AAU2TDU8-F1
#
_cell.length_a   1.000
_cell.length_b   1.000
_cell.length_c   1.000
_cell.angle_alpha   90.00
_cell.angle_beta   90.00
_cell.angle_gamma   90.00
#
_symmetry.space_group_name_H-M   'P 1'
#
loop_
_entity.id
_entity.type
_entity.pdbx_description
1 polymer ?
#
loop_
_entity_poly.entity_id
_entity_poly.type
_entity_poly.pdbx_seq_one_letter_code
_entity_poly.pdbx_strand_id
1 'polypeptide(L)'
;MAHSAPAIGDDGAANGFTAVTAKFTALKKAAAGLMEEADLVAERMRSDARASLKLADLCTAAEVDPKHIAAVIEIGQAFDGAVHGCKGLQTAAEGVLLAAGHAGSEHQAEYGAVHEAVTSSPARQARAGFYRPF
;
A
#
# COMPACT_ATOMS: atom_id res chain seq x y z
N MET A 1 33.92 22.27 19.61
CA MET A 1 32.64 22.21 20.35
C MET A 1 31.85 21.04 19.82
N ALA A 2 31.77 19.93 20.57
CA ALA A 2 31.08 18.72 20.14
C ALA A 2 29.58 18.87 20.40
N HIS A 3 28.80 18.99 19.32
CA HIS A 3 27.35 19.01 19.40
C HIS A 3 26.90 17.57 19.72
N SER A 4 26.49 17.33 20.95
CA SER A 4 25.89 16.05 21.34
C SER A 4 24.55 15.95 20.62
N ALA A 5 24.44 15.02 19.68
CA ALA A 5 23.15 14.72 19.04
C ALA A 5 22.11 14.42 20.13
N PRO A 6 20.85 14.86 19.96
CA PRO A 6 19.81 14.64 20.95
C PRO A 6 19.66 13.14 21.22
N ALA A 7 19.47 12.80 22.49
CA ALA A 7 19.18 11.43 22.90
C ALA A 7 17.98 10.91 22.10
N ILE A 8 18.14 9.72 21.53
CA ILE A 8 17.09 9.01 20.83
C ILE A 8 15.93 8.82 21.82
N GLY A 9 14.92 9.70 21.76
CA GLY A 9 13.66 9.57 22.50
C GLY A 9 12.81 8.44 21.93
N ASP A 10 11.57 8.30 22.40
CA ASP A 10 10.60 7.28 21.97
C ASP A 10 10.50 7.11 20.43
N ASP A 11 10.81 8.16 19.67
CA ASP A 11 10.90 8.16 18.20
C ASP A 11 11.90 7.15 17.63
N GLY A 12 12.99 6.81 18.34
CA GLY A 12 13.95 5.82 17.83
C GLY A 12 13.57 4.37 18.08
N ALA A 13 12.61 4.09 18.96
CA ALA A 13 11.99 2.79 19.02
C ALA A 13 11.01 2.61 17.85
N ALA A 14 10.23 3.65 17.55
CA ALA A 14 9.29 3.67 16.43
C ALA A 14 9.96 3.71 15.04
N ASN A 15 11.18 4.26 14.96
CA ASN A 15 11.99 4.36 13.74
C ASN A 15 13.29 3.56 13.83
N GLY A 16 13.37 2.61 14.77
CA GLY A 16 14.51 1.70 14.86
C GLY A 16 14.60 0.79 13.63
N PHE A 17 15.79 0.21 13.41
CA PHE A 17 16.06 -0.61 12.23
C PHE A 17 14.97 -1.67 11.95
N THR A 18 14.59 -2.44 12.98
CA THR A 18 13.54 -3.47 12.90
C THR A 18 12.14 -2.89 12.69
N ALA A 19 11.85 -1.74 13.30
CA ALA A 19 10.55 -1.07 13.15
C ALA A 19 10.36 -0.54 11.72
N VAL A 20 11.41 0.00 11.09
CA VAL A 20 11.38 0.45 9.69
C VAL A 20 11.21 -0.74 8.74
N THR A 21 11.96 -1.83 8.95
CA THR A 21 11.77 -3.08 8.17
C THR A 21 10.36 -3.64 8.30
N ALA A 22 9.78 -3.59 9.50
CA ALA A 22 8.40 -4.01 9.74
C ALA A 22 7.40 -3.10 9.00
N LYS A 23 7.62 -1.78 8.98
CA LYS A 23 6.79 -0.82 8.23
C LYS A 23 6.81 -1.10 6.72
N PHE A 24 7.98 -1.35 6.13
CA PHE A 24 8.06 -1.71 4.70
C PHE A 24 7.36 -3.05 4.42
N THR A 25 7.50 -4.02 5.30
CA THR A 25 6.79 -5.31 5.17
C THR A 25 5.28 -5.12 5.23
N ALA A 26 4.78 -4.31 6.18
CA ALA A 26 3.37 -4.00 6.30
C ALA A 26 2.85 -3.24 5.06
N LEU A 27 3.63 -2.30 4.54
CA LEU A 27 3.28 -1.55 3.33
C LEU A 27 3.19 -2.46 2.10
N LYS A 28 4.15 -3.36 1.91
CA LYS A 28 4.10 -4.38 0.84
C LYS A 28 2.86 -5.26 0.95
N LYS A 29 2.54 -5.71 2.17
CA LYS A 29 1.34 -6.54 2.42
C LYS A 29 0.05 -5.77 2.13
N ALA A 30 -0.04 -4.51 2.57
CA ALA A 30 -1.20 -3.66 2.31
C ALA A 30 -1.37 -3.38 0.81
N ALA A 31 -0.28 -3.12 0.10
CA ALA A 31 -0.29 -2.93 -1.35
C ALA A 31 -0.77 -4.19 -2.08
N ALA A 32 -0.26 -5.37 -1.72
CA ALA A 32 -0.71 -6.63 -2.30
C ALA A 32 -2.21 -6.88 -2.05
N GLY A 33 -2.67 -6.68 -0.81
CA GLY A 33 -4.10 -6.82 -0.48
C GLY A 33 -4.97 -5.82 -1.23
N LEU A 34 -4.51 -4.58 -1.41
CA LEU A 34 -5.22 -3.57 -2.19
C LEU A 34 -5.35 -3.96 -3.66
N MET A 35 -4.33 -4.61 -4.25
CA MET A 35 -4.40 -5.13 -5.62
C MET A 35 -5.44 -6.24 -5.75
N GLU A 36 -5.47 -7.18 -4.81
CA GLU A 36 -6.43 -8.29 -4.78
C GLU A 36 -7.87 -7.77 -4.64
N GLU A 37 -8.12 -6.85 -3.71
CA GLU A 37 -9.44 -6.25 -3.52
C GLU A 37 -9.87 -5.43 -4.75
N ALA A 38 -8.95 -4.69 -5.37
CA ALA A 38 -9.23 -3.97 -6.61
C ALA A 38 -9.61 -4.92 -7.75
N ASP A 39 -8.98 -6.09 -7.86
CA ASP A 39 -9.34 -7.14 -8.81
C ASP A 39 -10.74 -7.69 -8.56
N LEU A 40 -11.08 -7.99 -7.31
CA LEU A 40 -12.40 -8.50 -6.94
C LEU A 40 -13.50 -7.50 -7.28
N VAL A 41 -13.28 -6.22 -6.96
CA VAL A 41 -14.22 -5.14 -7.31
C VAL A 41 -14.31 -4.99 -8.83
N ALA A 42 -13.18 -4.99 -9.54
CA ALA A 42 -13.18 -4.88 -11.00
C ALA A 42 -13.95 -6.03 -11.67
N GLU A 43 -13.77 -7.28 -11.23
CA GLU A 43 -14.51 -8.42 -11.74
C GLU A 43 -16.01 -8.31 -11.46
N ARG A 44 -16.37 -7.86 -10.25
CA ARG A 44 -17.79 -7.64 -9.92
C ARG A 44 -18.42 -6.58 -10.81
N MET A 45 -17.77 -5.43 -10.97
CA MET A 45 -18.27 -4.35 -11.82
C MET A 45 -18.34 -4.76 -13.29
N ARG A 46 -17.39 -5.57 -13.80
CA ARG A 46 -17.48 -6.16 -15.16
C ARG A 46 -18.71 -7.05 -15.31
N SER A 47 -19.04 -7.83 -14.29
CA SER A 47 -20.25 -8.67 -14.29
C SER A 47 -21.51 -7.82 -14.33
N ASP A 48 -21.57 -6.79 -13.48
CA ASP A 48 -22.71 -5.88 -13.38
C ASP A 48 -22.89 -5.03 -14.65
N ALA A 49 -21.80 -4.63 -15.31
CA ALA A 49 -21.82 -3.96 -16.63
C ALA A 49 -22.44 -4.86 -17.71
N ARG A 50 -22.01 -6.14 -17.80
CA ARG A 50 -22.58 -7.12 -18.74
C ARG A 50 -24.06 -7.39 -18.45
N ALA A 51 -24.43 -7.47 -17.18
CA ALA A 51 -25.82 -7.64 -16.77
C ALA A 51 -26.69 -6.45 -17.19
N SER A 52 -26.16 -5.23 -17.06
CA SER A 52 -26.85 -4.00 -17.47
C SER A 52 -27.08 -3.96 -18.99
N LEU A 53 -26.08 -4.34 -19.79
CA LEU A 53 -26.24 -4.45 -21.25
C LEU A 53 -27.32 -5.48 -21.63
N LYS A 54 -27.29 -6.67 -21.02
CA LYS A 54 -28.31 -7.70 -21.25
C LYS A 54 -29.70 -7.22 -20.84
N LEU A 55 -29.80 -6.46 -19.76
CA LEU A 55 -31.07 -5.87 -19.32
C LEU A 55 -31.57 -4.84 -20.34
N ALA A 56 -30.69 -3.99 -20.88
CA ALA A 56 -31.04 -3.04 -21.94
C ALA A 56 -31.57 -3.74 -23.20
N ASP A 57 -30.96 -4.86 -23.60
CA ASP A 57 -31.43 -5.68 -24.73
C ASP A 57 -32.85 -6.24 -24.47
N LEU A 58 -33.09 -6.75 -23.26
CA LEU A 58 -34.41 -7.25 -22.86
C LEU A 58 -35.46 -6.14 -22.80
N CYS A 59 -35.11 -4.96 -22.28
CA CYS A 59 -35.99 -3.79 -22.27
C CYS A 59 -36.31 -3.32 -23.69
N THR A 60 -35.35 -3.41 -24.61
CA THR A 60 -35.55 -3.11 -26.03
C THR A 60 -36.54 -4.09 -26.65
N ALA A 61 -36.37 -5.39 -26.40
CA ALA A 61 -37.30 -6.43 -26.90
C ALA A 61 -38.71 -6.31 -26.32
N ALA A 62 -38.84 -5.76 -25.11
CA ALA A 62 -40.12 -5.51 -24.44
C ALA A 62 -40.74 -4.15 -24.79
N GLU A 63 -40.16 -3.41 -25.75
CA GLU A 63 -40.64 -2.08 -26.18
C GLU A 63 -40.76 -1.08 -25.01
N VAL A 64 -39.87 -1.19 -24.01
CA VAL A 64 -39.81 -0.24 -22.90
C VAL A 64 -39.44 1.14 -23.44
N ASP A 65 -39.98 2.19 -22.80
CA ASP A 65 -39.67 3.58 -23.14
C ASP A 65 -38.13 3.79 -23.26
N PRO A 66 -37.65 4.33 -24.40
CA PRO A 66 -36.22 4.53 -24.67
C PRO A 66 -35.46 5.26 -23.57
N LYS A 67 -36.11 6.15 -22.80
CA LYS A 67 -35.44 6.85 -21.69
C LYS A 67 -34.95 5.91 -20.60
N HIS A 68 -35.68 4.82 -20.32
CA HIS A 68 -35.27 3.85 -19.32
C HIS A 68 -34.18 2.92 -19.85
N ILE A 69 -34.23 2.60 -21.15
CA ILE A 69 -33.15 1.85 -21.82
C ILE A 69 -31.84 2.65 -21.76
N ALA A 70 -31.89 3.96 -22.06
CA ALA A 70 -30.75 4.85 -21.94
C ALA A 70 -30.19 4.89 -20.51
N ALA A 71 -31.06 5.01 -19.50
CA ALA A 71 -30.64 4.99 -18.09
C ALA A 71 -29.94 3.67 -17.70
N VAL A 72 -30.40 2.52 -18.20
CA VAL A 72 -29.74 1.22 -17.95
C VAL A 72 -28.37 1.15 -18.62
N ILE A 73 -28.23 1.71 -19.82
CA ILE A 73 -26.94 1.79 -20.53
C ILE A 73 -25.97 2.69 -19.76
N GLU A 74 -26.42 3.83 -19.25
CA GLU A 74 -25.61 4.75 -18.43
C GLU A 74 -25.10 4.07 -17.15
N ILE A 75 -25.92 3.24 -16.50
CA ILE A 75 -25.50 2.43 -15.36
C ILE A 75 -24.37 1.46 -15.76
N GLY A 76 -24.51 0.79 -16.91
CA GLY A 76 -23.46 -0.08 -17.45
C GLY A 76 -22.14 0.66 -17.67
N GLN A 77 -22.20 1.87 -18.22
CA GLN A 77 -21.03 2.73 -18.42
C GLN A 77 -20.39 3.18 -17.09
N ALA A 78 -21.20 3.44 -16.06
CA ALA A 78 -20.70 3.78 -14.74
C ALA A 78 -19.91 2.60 -14.13
N PHE A 79 -20.38 1.37 -14.30
CA PHE A 79 -19.64 0.17 -13.89
C PHE A 79 -18.31 0.03 -14.65
N ASP A 80 -18.28 0.28 -15.96
CA ASP A 80 -17.03 0.30 -16.72
C ASP A 80 -16.07 1.40 -16.22
N GLY A 81 -16.60 2.57 -15.83
CA GLY A 81 -15.81 3.62 -15.19
C GLY A 81 -15.14 3.15 -13.89
N ALA A 82 -15.88 2.43 -13.04
CA ALA A 82 -15.35 1.85 -11.81
C ALA A 82 -14.23 0.84 -12.08
N VAL A 83 -14.36 0.01 -13.13
CA VAL A 83 -13.31 -0.93 -13.57
C VAL A 83 -12.03 -0.20 -13.95
N HIS A 84 -12.13 0.92 -14.67
CA HIS A 84 -10.95 1.73 -15.01
C HIS A 84 -10.30 2.34 -13.76
N GLY A 85 -11.10 2.80 -12.80
CA GLY A 85 -10.60 3.27 -11.51
C GLY A 85 -9.84 2.18 -10.75
N CYS A 86 -10.36 0.95 -10.74
CA CYS A 86 -9.70 -0.20 -10.11
C CYS A 86 -8.35 -0.52 -10.78
N LYS A 87 -8.24 -0.44 -12.11
CA LYS A 87 -6.95 -0.59 -12.81
C LYS A 87 -5.94 0.47 -12.37
N GLY A 88 -6.37 1.72 -12.25
CA GLY A 88 -5.51 2.80 -11.73
C GLY A 88 -5.03 2.52 -10.30
N LEU A 89 -5.92 1.99 -9.46
CA LEU A 89 -5.58 1.59 -8.09
C LEU A 89 -4.56 0.45 -8.06
N GLN A 90 -4.71 -0.56 -8.92
CA GLN A 90 -3.75 -1.65 -9.05
C GLN A 90 -2.36 -1.17 -9.44
N THR A 91 -2.28 -0.29 -10.46
CA THR A 91 -1.00 0.30 -10.88
C THR A 91 -0.35 1.12 -9.76
N ALA A 92 -1.14 1.90 -9.02
CA ALA A 92 -0.63 2.66 -7.89
C ALA A 92 -0.12 1.74 -6.76
N ALA A 93 -0.87 0.69 -6.43
CA ALA A 93 -0.50 -0.28 -5.42
C ALA A 93 0.75 -1.08 -5.82
N GLU A 94 0.88 -1.48 -7.08
CA GLU A 94 2.10 -2.09 -7.62
C GLU A 94 3.32 -1.16 -7.48
N GLY A 95 3.15 0.13 -7.77
CA GLY A 95 4.19 1.14 -7.56
C GLY A 95 4.63 1.22 -6.09
N VAL A 96 3.70 1.18 -5.14
CA VAL A 96 3.99 1.14 -3.70
C VAL A 96 4.72 -0.15 -3.32
N LEU A 97 4.30 -1.31 -3.85
CA LEU A 97 4.93 -2.59 -3.59
C LEU A 97 6.41 -2.59 -4.02
N LEU A 98 6.69 -2.08 -5.22
CA LEU A 98 8.04 -1.94 -5.77
C LEU A 98 8.88 -0.96 -4.95
N ALA A 99 8.36 0.24 -4.68
CA ALA A 99 9.07 1.26 -3.92
C ALA A 99 9.40 0.79 -2.50
N ALA A 100 8.45 0.13 -1.82
CA ALA A 100 8.68 -0.44 -0.49
C ALA A 100 9.71 -1.59 -0.52
N GLY A 101 9.74 -2.38 -1.60
CA GLY A 101 10.75 -3.41 -1.82
C GLY A 101 12.16 -2.83 -1.98
N HIS A 102 12.29 -1.78 -2.79
CA HIS A 102 13.57 -1.08 -2.98
C HIS A 102 14.04 -0.42 -1.69
N ALA A 103 13.18 0.38 -1.04
CA ALA A 103 13.51 1.06 0.21
C ALA A 103 13.89 0.08 1.33
N GLY A 104 13.21 -1.07 1.43
CA GLY A 104 13.58 -2.12 2.38
C GLY A 104 14.94 -2.75 2.08
N SER A 105 15.27 -2.93 0.80
CA SER A 105 16.57 -3.50 0.39
C SER A 105 17.72 -2.52 0.63
N GLU A 106 17.50 -1.23 0.34
CA GLU A 106 18.46 -0.15 0.62
C GLU A 106 18.68 0.01 2.12
N HIS A 107 17.61 0.03 2.92
CA HIS A 107 17.69 0.11 4.38
C HIS A 107 18.49 -1.06 4.97
N GLN A 108 18.29 -2.28 4.47
CA GLN A 108 19.07 -3.45 4.86
C GLN A 108 20.55 -3.30 4.47
N ALA A 109 20.83 -2.79 3.27
CA ALA A 109 22.20 -2.64 2.77
C ALA A 109 22.99 -1.57 3.55
N GLU A 110 22.36 -0.43 3.87
CA GLU A 110 23.01 0.66 4.60
C GLU A 110 23.18 0.36 6.10
N TYR A 111 22.13 -0.14 6.75
CA TYR A 111 22.07 -0.21 8.21
C TYR A 111 22.17 -1.64 8.77
N GLY A 112 22.11 -2.66 7.92
CA GLY A 112 22.11 -4.06 8.36
C GLY A 112 23.35 -4.45 9.16
N ALA A 113 24.54 -4.14 8.63
CA ALA A 113 25.79 -4.45 9.32
C ALA A 113 25.95 -3.66 10.63
N VAL A 114 25.47 -2.41 10.67
CA VAL A 114 25.48 -1.59 11.90
C VAL A 114 24.54 -2.18 12.94
N HIS A 115 23.32 -2.58 12.54
CA HIS A 115 22.37 -3.22 13.42
C HIS A 115 22.90 -4.56 13.97
N GLU A 116 23.53 -5.37 13.13
CA GLU A 116 24.11 -6.66 13.52
C GLU A 116 25.28 -6.48 14.50
N ALA A 117 26.17 -5.51 14.26
CA ALA A 117 27.26 -5.18 15.18
C ALA A 117 26.74 -4.67 16.54
N VAL A 118 25.68 -3.85 16.55
CA VAL A 118 25.08 -3.32 17.79
C VAL A 118 24.35 -4.42 18.57
N THR A 119 23.69 -5.37 17.90
CA THR A 119 22.89 -6.42 18.54
C THR A 119 23.70 -7.66 18.96
N SER A 120 24.80 -7.95 18.28
CA SER A 120 25.69 -9.09 18.59
C SER A 120 26.73 -8.80 19.68
N SER A 121 26.99 -7.53 19.99
CA SER A 121 27.97 -7.15 21.01
C SER A 121 27.44 -7.41 22.43
N PRO A 122 28.13 -8.23 23.26
CA PRO A 122 27.78 -8.42 24.68
C PRO A 122 28.15 -7.21 25.55
N ALA A 123 28.92 -6.26 25.02
CA ALA A 123 29.23 -5.02 25.69
C ALA A 123 27.98 -4.12 25.63
N ARG A 124 27.27 -3.96 26.76
CA ARG A 124 26.34 -2.83 26.93
C ARG A 124 27.13 -1.57 26.60
N GLN A 125 26.87 -0.97 25.43
CA GLN A 125 27.40 0.34 25.11
C GLN A 125 27.19 1.24 26.31
N ALA A 126 28.27 1.82 26.82
CA ALA A 126 28.22 2.66 28.01
C ALA A 126 27.13 3.72 27.80
N ARG A 127 26.19 3.81 28.75
CA ARG A 127 25.17 4.85 28.73
C ARG A 127 25.86 6.21 28.55
N ALA A 128 25.31 7.06 27.70
CA ALA A 128 25.79 8.43 27.52
C ALA A 128 25.93 9.10 28.90
N GLY A 129 27.16 9.47 29.28
CA GLY A 129 27.49 10.02 30.61
C GLY A 129 28.53 9.24 31.42
N PHE A 130 28.92 8.02 31.00
CA PHE A 130 29.88 7.20 31.77
C PHE A 130 31.31 7.80 31.86
N TYR A 131 31.67 8.72 30.95
CA TYR A 131 32.99 9.37 30.90
C TYR A 131 32.96 10.85 31.33
N ARG A 132 32.07 11.28 32.22
CA ARG A 132 32.27 12.57 32.91
C ARG A 132 33.21 12.36 34.10
N PRO A 133 34.44 12.92 34.08
CA PRO A 133 35.22 13.01 35.31
C PRO A 133 34.50 13.94 36.30
N PHE A 134 34.57 13.59 37.58
CA PHE A 134 34.01 14.33 38.71
C PHE A 134 34.61 15.73 38.83
#